data_AF-A0A3C0IP35-F1
#
_entry.id   AF-A0A3C0IP35-F1
#
_cell.length_a   1.000
_cell.length_b   1.000
_cell.length_c   1.000
_cell.angle_alpha   90.00
_cell.angle_beta   90.00
_cell.angle_gamma   90.00
#
_symmetry.space_group_name_H-M   'P 1'
#
loop_
_entity.id
_entity.type
_entity.pdbx_description
1 polymer ?
#
loop_
_entity_poly.entity_id
_entity_poly.type
_entity_poly.pdbx_seq_one_letter_code
_entity_poly.pdbx_strand_id
1 'polypeptide(L)' 'RFHNHPDSKGIGLYLVQAQMHAMGGSISVESIPNVGTTFTLSFPLE' A
#
# COMPACT_ATOMS: atom_id res chain seq x y z
N ARG A 1 12.85 -6.18 8.79
CA ARG A 1 11.84 -7.21 9.15
C ARG A 1 10.73 -6.49 9.91
N PHE A 2 9.76 -5.90 9.20
CA PHE A 2 8.69 -5.12 9.82
C PHE A 2 7.50 -6.04 10.06
N HIS A 3 7.37 -6.52 11.30
CA HIS A 3 6.36 -7.43 11.86
C HIS A 3 6.87 -8.85 12.14
N ASN A 4 6.59 -9.33 13.35
CA ASN A 4 6.97 -10.64 13.90
C ASN A 4 5.88 -11.70 13.67
N HIS A 5 5.09 -11.56 12.60
CA HIS A 5 4.18 -12.61 12.13
C HIS A 5 4.93 -13.47 11.11
N PRO A 6 5.17 -14.77 11.39
CA PRO A 6 5.95 -15.65 10.50
C PRO A 6 5.35 -15.79 9.09
N ASP A 7 4.05 -15.54 8.94
CA ASP A 7 3.33 -15.65 7.67
C ASP A 7 3.24 -14.33 6.88
N SER A 8 3.51 -13.19 7.52
CA SER A 8 3.41 -11.87 6.90
C SER A 8 4.73 -11.50 6.24
N LYS A 9 4.95 -11.97 5.00
CA LYS A 9 6.19 -11.72 4.23
C LYS A 9 6.40 -10.25 3.78
N GLY A 10 5.59 -9.29 4.24
CA GLY A 10 5.61 -7.91 3.73
C GLY A 10 5.19 -7.78 2.25
N ILE A 11 4.60 -8.85 1.71
CA ILE A 11 4.26 -8.98 0.29
C ILE A 11 3.03 -8.14 -0.08
N GLY A 12 2.05 -8.00 0.82
CA GLY A 12 0.75 -7.40 0.50
C GLY A 12 0.83 -6.00 -0.11
N LEU A 13 1.41 -5.03 0.61
CA LEU A 13 1.51 -3.65 0.11
C LEU A 13 2.44 -3.52 -1.11
N TYR A 14 3.49 -4.36 -1.20
CA TYR A 14 4.34 -4.41 -2.38
C TYR A 14 3.57 -4.89 -3.62
N LEU A 15 2.75 -5.94 -3.48
CA LEU A 15 1.88 -6.42 -4.56
C LEU A 15 0.87 -5.36 -4.97
N VAL A 16 0.24 -4.67 -4.01
CA VAL A 16 -0.69 -3.58 -4.30
C VAL A 16 0.01 -2.46 -5.07
N GLN A 17 1.21 -2.03 -4.65
CA GLN A 17 1.98 -1.01 -5.38
C GLN A 17 2.31 -1.46 -6.81
N ALA A 18 2.76 -2.71 -6.98
CA ALA A 18 3.09 -3.26 -8.29
C ALA A 18 1.86 -3.32 -9.21
N GLN A 19 0.71 -3.72 -8.68
CA GLN A 19 -0.56 -3.74 -9.42
C GLN A 19 -1.01 -2.34 -9.83
N MET A 20 -0.97 -1.36 -8.90
CA MET A 20 -1.33 0.02 -9.21
C MET A 20 -0.45 0.59 -10.33
N HIS A 21 0.85 0.36 -10.28
CA HIS A 21 1.77 0.80 -11.33
C HIS A 21 1.46 0.11 -12.68
N ALA A 22 1.15 -1.19 -12.69
CA ALA A 22 0.78 -1.90 -13.90
C ALA A 22 -0.53 -1.37 -14.53
N MET A 23 -1.44 -0.84 -13.71
CA MET A 23 -2.69 -0.20 -14.16
C MET A 23 -2.51 1.29 -14.52
N GLY A 24 -1.28 1.83 -14.47
CA GLY A 24 -1.02 3.26 -14.66
C GLY A 24 -1.49 4.16 -13.52
N GLY A 25 -1.99 3.57 -12.43
CA GLY A 25 -2.41 4.25 -11.22
C GLY A 25 -1.28 4.44 -10.22
N SER A 26 -1.62 4.97 -9.04
CA SER A 26 -0.68 5.22 -7.95
C SER A 26 -1.27 4.89 -6.59
N ILE A 27 -0.37 4.66 -5.61
CA ILE A 27 -0.71 4.47 -4.21
C ILE A 27 0.06 5.48 -3.37
N SER A 28 -0.61 6.13 -2.42
CA SER A 28 0.00 6.99 -1.40
C SER A 28 -0.43 6.58 0.01
N VAL A 29 0.33 6.99 1.02
CA VAL A 29 0.07 6.67 2.42
C VAL A 29 0.29 7.89 3.30
N GLU A 30 -0.65 8.11 4.22
CA GLU A 30 -0.56 9.13 5.26
C GLU A 30 -0.80 8.46 6.61
N SER A 31 0.08 8.68 7.58
CA SER A 31 -0.02 8.05 8.90
C SER A 31 0.21 9.06 10.01
N ILE A 32 -0.71 9.09 10.96
CA ILE A 32 -0.63 9.95 12.15
C ILE A 32 -0.57 9.04 13.38
N PRO A 33 0.51 9.10 14.19
CA PRO A 33 0.64 8.30 15.41
C PRO A 33 -0.56 8.46 16.33
N ASN A 34 -1.09 7.33 16.82
CA ASN A 34 -2.25 7.26 17.70
C ASN A 34 -3.57 7.79 17.11
N VAL A 35 -3.64 8.01 15.79
CA VAL A 35 -4.88 8.41 15.09
C VAL A 35 -5.24 7.38 14.03
N GLY A 36 -4.29 7.04 13.14
CA GLY A 36 -4.51 6.04 12.12
C GLY A 36 -3.60 6.19 10.91
N THR A 37 -3.81 5.30 9.93
CA THR A 37 -3.09 5.27 8.66
C THR A 37 -4.11 5.17 7.53
N THR A 38 -3.98 6.05 6.54
CA THR A 38 -4.83 6.08 5.34
C THR A 38 -3.98 5.71 4.15
N PHE A 39 -4.45 4.76 3.35
CA PHE A 39 -3.88 4.42 2.04
C PHE A 39 -4.83 4.93 0.96
N THR A 40 -4.32 5.71 0.02
CA THR A 40 -5.10 6.27 -1.08
C THR A 40 -4.64 5.63 -2.38
N LEU A 41 -5.60 5.11 -3.15
CA LEU A 41 -5.38 4.52 -4.47
C LEU A 41 -5.96 5.46 -5.52
N SER A 42 -5.15 5.89 -6.47
CA SER A 42 -5.57 6.74 -7.58
C SER A 42 -5.48 5.97 -8.89
N PHE A 43 -6.57 5.96 -9.65
CA PHE A 43 -6.68 5.30 -10.94
C PHE A 43 -6.73 6.36 -12.04
N PRO A 44 -6.15 6.12 -13.23
CA PRO A 44 -6.32 7.00 -14.37
C PRO A 44 -7.80 7.17 -14.72
N LEU A 45 -8.19 8.38 -15.12
CA LEU A 45 -9.48 8.61 -15.77
C LEU A 45 -9.31 8.31 -17.27
N GLU A 46 -10.23 7.53 -17.84
CA GLU A 46 -10.31 7.30 -19.29
C GLU A 46 -10.73 8.58 -20.05
#